data_AF-A0A6A4A7E2-F1
#
_entry.id   AF-A0A6A4A7E2-F1
#
_cell.length_a   1.000
_cell.length_b   1.000
_cell.length_c   1.000
_cell.angle_alpha   90.00
_cell.angle_beta   90.00
_cell.angle_gamma   90.00
#
_symmetry.space_group_name_H-M   'P 1'
#
loop_
_entity.id
_entity.type
_entity.pdbx_description
1 polymer ?
#
loop_
_entity_poly.entity_id
_entity_poly.type
_entity_poly.pdbx_seq_one_letter_code
_entity_poly.pdbx_strand_id
1 'polypeptide(L)'
;METPNEFFEDKDADGKIDVCGDICITIGLENLSDIEQSHVEHKVGKWISFNVNNPSGRYQLNMANSIDRRILMRILEVNKVERKMRQQLKLMDTSQYGLVAQPLQGGFRNMRLNHLPIMMGANWQFPRLGILEFDFVMTRRPYTICTALNDSAFEQFLKEFKQLQVTSEMKLVGLRSISTLYYFTCSQTQRIMEHFGTFERDPATGCLFRGEAFIVLFSRIVDEWNLSETLSLLDLTTKTQVLDRLGVLNCFHPLQQIESYRQLQLSAFDQRQMILILVKLAASGKAELTNAQLNGDVIESDVWKAWISDDKLPAQGVLSCSMRAIHGMQSEAQLPATSVRKKLIQSLLFKLEDKAHEQPLL
;
A
#
# COMPACT_ATOMS: atom_id res chain seq x y z
N MET A 1 4.42 -30.63 -14.42
CA MET A 1 4.79 -29.20 -14.36
C MET A 1 5.67 -29.07 -13.15
N GLU A 2 6.95 -28.82 -13.36
CA GLU A 2 7.91 -28.63 -12.27
C GLU A 2 7.52 -27.36 -11.49
N THR A 3 7.43 -27.48 -10.17
CA THR A 3 7.28 -26.36 -9.24
C THR A 3 8.47 -25.41 -9.44
N PRO A 4 8.25 -24.09 -9.58
CA PRO A 4 9.36 -23.14 -9.64
C PRO A 4 10.18 -23.25 -8.36
N ASN A 5 11.48 -23.51 -8.50
CA ASN A 5 12.41 -23.81 -7.40
C ASN A 5 12.98 -22.57 -6.71
N GLU A 6 12.48 -21.36 -7.01
CA GLU A 6 12.98 -20.14 -6.40
C GLU A 6 12.00 -19.65 -5.34
N PHE A 7 12.20 -20.15 -4.12
CA PHE A 7 11.38 -19.86 -2.95
C PHE A 7 11.67 -18.47 -2.35
N PHE A 8 12.93 -18.00 -2.41
CA PHE A 8 13.41 -16.68 -1.96
C PHE A 8 14.66 -16.29 -2.77
N GLU A 9 15.00 -15.01 -2.85
CA GLU A 9 16.28 -14.55 -3.42
C GLU A 9 17.37 -14.79 -2.36
N ASP A 10 17.77 -16.06 -2.24
CA ASP A 10 18.81 -16.53 -1.32
C ASP A 10 20.18 -15.99 -1.78
N LYS A 11 20.67 -14.97 -1.07
CA LYS A 11 21.90 -14.25 -1.45
C LYS A 11 23.16 -15.08 -1.27
N ASP A 12 23.15 -16.11 -0.43
CA ASP A 12 24.31 -16.97 -0.16
C ASP A 12 24.10 -18.45 -0.49
N ALA A 13 22.89 -18.81 -0.97
CA ALA A 13 22.51 -20.15 -1.40
C ALA A 13 22.56 -21.20 -0.28
N ASP A 14 22.50 -20.77 0.99
CA ASP A 14 22.59 -21.65 2.15
C ASP A 14 21.21 -22.16 2.64
N GLY A 15 20.13 -21.64 2.07
CA GLY A 15 18.75 -22.00 2.36
C GLY A 15 18.25 -21.56 3.74
N LYS A 16 18.98 -20.70 4.44
CA LYS A 16 18.59 -20.19 5.77
C LYS A 16 18.06 -18.77 5.68
N ILE A 17 17.10 -18.51 6.57
CA ILE A 17 16.62 -17.17 6.85
C ILE A 17 17.53 -16.61 7.94
N ASP A 18 18.15 -15.45 7.68
CA ASP A 18 18.90 -14.68 8.66
C ASP A 18 18.35 -13.25 8.73
N VAL A 19 17.15 -13.11 9.29
CA VAL A 19 16.48 -11.82 9.50
C VAL A 19 17.33 -10.91 10.36
N CYS A 20 17.97 -11.46 11.39
CA CYS A 20 18.85 -10.69 12.26
C CYS A 20 20.02 -10.12 11.48
N GLY A 21 20.79 -10.95 10.77
CA GLY A 21 21.89 -10.51 9.92
C GLY A 21 21.44 -9.54 8.83
N ASP A 22 20.36 -9.85 8.11
CA ASP A 22 19.82 -8.98 7.04
C ASP A 22 19.45 -7.59 7.58
N ILE A 23 18.75 -7.54 8.72
CA ILE A 23 18.36 -6.29 9.36
C ILE A 23 19.57 -5.57 9.93
N CYS A 24 20.48 -6.25 10.61
CA CYS A 24 21.63 -5.64 11.25
C CYS A 24 22.68 -5.14 10.25
N ILE A 25 22.89 -5.85 9.14
CA ILE A 25 23.70 -5.39 8.00
C ILE A 25 23.05 -4.15 7.37
N THR A 26 21.72 -4.15 7.19
CA THR A 26 21.05 -3.03 6.52
C THR A 26 20.87 -1.81 7.43
N ILE A 27 20.72 -2.01 8.73
CA ILE A 27 20.67 -0.95 9.74
C ILE A 27 22.08 -0.46 10.07
N GLY A 28 23.11 -1.30 9.92
CA GLY A 28 24.52 -0.88 9.87
C GLY A 28 25.13 -0.46 11.20
N LEU A 29 24.56 -0.87 12.34
CA LEU A 29 24.95 -0.32 13.65
C LEU A 29 25.61 -1.31 14.62
N GLU A 30 25.62 -2.61 14.37
CA GLU A 30 26.05 -3.58 15.41
C GLU A 30 27.52 -3.47 15.83
N ASN A 31 28.39 -2.88 15.01
CA ASN A 31 29.82 -2.75 15.30
C ASN A 31 30.32 -1.30 15.38
N LEU A 32 29.43 -0.31 15.28
CA LEU A 32 29.79 1.09 15.37
C LEU A 32 29.59 1.59 16.81
N SER A 33 30.54 2.36 17.32
CA SER A 33 30.34 3.12 18.56
C SER A 33 29.24 4.15 18.40
N ASP A 34 28.60 4.59 19.49
CA ASP A 34 27.53 5.61 19.48
C ASP A 34 27.92 6.88 18.68
N ILE A 35 29.21 7.24 18.71
CA ILE A 35 29.76 8.39 17.99
C ILE A 35 29.80 8.13 16.47
N GLU A 36 30.21 6.93 16.05
CA GLU A 36 30.25 6.54 14.64
C GLU A 36 28.85 6.31 14.08
N GLN A 37 27.94 5.73 14.86
CA GLN A 37 26.53 5.62 14.54
C GLN A 37 25.95 7.03 14.32
N SER A 38 26.16 7.95 15.26
CA SER A 38 25.71 9.34 15.12
C SER A 38 26.34 10.03 13.89
N HIS A 39 27.60 9.75 13.58
CA HIS A 39 28.28 10.30 12.39
C HIS A 39 27.70 9.75 11.08
N VAL A 40 27.38 8.46 11.03
CA VAL A 40 26.76 7.78 9.89
C VAL A 40 25.30 8.23 9.73
N GLU A 41 24.53 8.32 10.81
CA GLU A 41 23.19 8.91 10.81
C GLU A 41 23.22 10.38 10.36
N HIS A 42 24.23 11.16 10.76
CA HIS A 42 24.37 12.55 10.34
C HIS A 42 24.76 12.69 8.85
N LYS A 43 25.56 11.75 8.30
CA LYS A 43 26.02 11.80 6.90
C LYS A 43 25.07 11.13 5.90
N VAL A 44 24.48 10.01 6.28
CA VAL A 44 23.69 9.11 5.41
C VAL A 44 22.20 9.19 5.78
N GLY A 45 21.86 9.47 7.05
CA GLY A 45 20.53 9.86 7.51
C GLY A 45 19.41 8.95 7.02
N LYS A 46 18.33 9.57 6.53
CA LYS A 46 17.13 8.88 6.00
C LYS A 46 17.42 7.93 4.83
N TRP A 47 18.61 7.99 4.23
CA TRP A 47 18.98 7.06 3.16
C TRP A 47 19.14 5.62 3.66
N ILE A 48 19.58 5.42 4.91
CA ILE A 48 19.77 4.09 5.50
C ILE A 48 18.43 3.35 5.61
N SER A 49 17.36 4.08 5.95
CA SER A 49 16.01 3.52 6.08
C SER A 49 15.20 3.55 4.78
N PHE A 50 15.76 4.09 3.69
CA PHE A 50 15.08 4.20 2.40
C PHE A 50 15.30 2.94 1.56
N ASN A 51 14.23 2.17 1.36
CA ASN A 51 14.21 1.07 0.41
C ASN A 51 13.57 1.52 -0.91
N VAL A 52 14.40 1.74 -1.95
CA VAL A 52 13.92 2.16 -3.27
C VAL A 52 13.02 1.12 -3.96
N ASN A 53 13.21 -0.17 -3.62
CA ASN A 53 12.44 -1.28 -4.17
C ASN A 53 11.13 -1.53 -3.41
N ASN A 54 10.97 -0.93 -2.22
CA ASN A 54 9.71 -0.85 -1.52
C ASN A 54 9.55 0.54 -0.86
N PRO A 55 9.28 1.58 -1.66
CA PRO A 55 9.23 2.95 -1.17
C PRO A 55 7.88 3.31 -0.53
N SER A 56 6.98 2.35 -0.28
CA SER A 56 5.67 2.65 0.32
C SER A 56 5.84 3.17 1.76
N GLY A 57 5.21 4.30 2.06
CA GLY A 57 5.30 4.91 3.38
C GLY A 57 5.08 6.42 3.39
N ARG A 58 5.24 7.01 4.59
CA ARG A 58 5.18 8.46 4.81
C ARG A 58 6.58 9.04 4.66
N TYR A 59 6.67 10.19 4.01
CA TYR A 59 7.90 10.96 3.85
C TYR A 59 7.70 12.38 4.35
N GLN A 60 8.70 12.88 5.07
CA GLN A 60 8.84 14.28 5.44
C GLN A 60 10.27 14.69 5.08
N LEU A 61 10.44 15.34 3.94
CA LEU A 61 11.73 15.62 3.34
C LEU A 61 12.07 17.11 3.47
N ASN A 62 13.21 17.41 4.06
CA ASN A 62 13.77 18.75 4.07
C ASN A 62 14.46 19.00 2.73
N MET A 63 13.83 19.81 1.88
CA MET A 63 14.29 20.04 0.52
C MET A 63 15.61 20.82 0.43
N ALA A 64 16.06 21.44 1.54
CA ALA A 64 17.40 22.03 1.63
C ALA A 64 18.51 20.96 1.75
N ASN A 65 18.19 19.75 2.23
CA ASN A 65 19.12 18.63 2.36
C ASN A 65 19.27 17.85 1.03
N SER A 66 20.50 17.55 0.61
CA SER A 66 20.78 16.85 -0.65
C SER A 66 20.36 15.38 -0.67
N ILE A 67 20.43 14.69 0.47
CA ILE A 67 19.99 13.29 0.62
C ILE A 67 18.46 13.22 0.50
N ASP A 68 17.74 14.10 1.18
CA ASP A 68 16.28 14.16 1.09
C ASP A 68 15.82 14.47 -0.36
N ARG A 69 16.53 15.36 -1.06
CA ARG A 69 16.30 15.57 -2.50
C ARG A 69 16.57 14.30 -3.33
N ARG A 70 17.62 13.54 -3.00
CA ARG A 70 17.95 12.28 -3.69
C ARG A 70 16.88 11.21 -3.46
N ILE A 71 16.33 11.10 -2.25
CA ILE A 71 15.20 10.21 -1.93
C ILE A 71 13.99 10.58 -2.80
N LEU A 72 13.61 11.85 -2.84
CA LEU A 72 12.51 12.31 -3.69
C LEU A 72 12.73 11.96 -5.16
N MET A 73 13.95 12.17 -5.68
CA MET A 73 14.27 11.82 -7.07
C MET A 73 14.09 10.32 -7.35
N ARG A 74 14.53 9.44 -6.45
CA ARG A 74 14.31 7.99 -6.60
C ARG A 74 12.83 7.62 -6.55
N ILE A 75 12.04 8.23 -5.68
CA ILE A 75 10.59 8.00 -5.63
C ILE A 75 9.90 8.48 -6.91
N LEU A 76 10.30 9.63 -7.45
CA LEU A 76 9.79 10.14 -8.73
C LEU A 76 10.11 9.20 -9.90
N GLU A 77 11.30 8.60 -9.91
CA GLU A 77 11.71 7.57 -10.89
C GLU A 77 10.80 6.34 -10.80
N VAL A 78 10.60 5.80 -9.59
CA VAL A 78 9.68 4.66 -9.35
C VAL A 78 8.26 5.01 -9.81
N ASN A 79 7.74 6.16 -9.40
CA ASN A 79 6.40 6.62 -9.77
C ASN A 79 6.23 6.73 -11.29
N LYS A 80 7.24 7.26 -12.00
CA LYS A 80 7.22 7.38 -13.46
C LYS A 80 7.12 6.00 -14.13
N VAL A 81 7.89 5.03 -13.65
CA VAL A 81 7.88 3.64 -14.16
C VAL A 81 6.52 2.98 -13.88
N GLU A 82 6.03 3.02 -12.64
CA GLU A 82 4.73 2.43 -12.29
C GLU A 82 3.59 3.04 -13.11
N ARG A 83 3.54 4.37 -13.22
CA ARG A 83 2.50 5.05 -14.02
C ARG A 83 2.54 4.64 -15.49
N LYS A 84 3.74 4.56 -16.09
CA LYS A 84 3.91 4.13 -17.47
C LYS A 84 3.41 2.69 -17.66
N MET A 85 3.76 1.78 -16.74
CA MET A 85 3.29 0.40 -16.78
C MET A 85 1.77 0.30 -16.63
N ARG A 86 1.16 1.03 -15.68
CA ARG A 86 -0.31 1.06 -15.53
C ARG A 86 -1.00 1.53 -16.81
N GLN A 87 -0.46 2.56 -17.47
CA GLN A 87 -0.97 3.03 -18.75
C GLN A 87 -0.83 1.99 -19.87
N GLN A 88 0.32 1.32 -19.97
CA GLN A 88 0.56 0.26 -20.95
C GLN A 88 -0.40 -0.93 -20.77
N LEU A 89 -0.64 -1.32 -19.52
CA LEU A 89 -1.57 -2.39 -19.14
C LEU A 89 -3.04 -1.94 -19.15
N LYS A 90 -3.33 -0.67 -19.48
CA LYS A 90 -4.68 -0.09 -19.50
C LYS A 90 -5.43 -0.29 -18.17
N LEU A 91 -4.71 -0.23 -17.06
CA LEU A 91 -5.28 -0.34 -15.73
C LEU A 91 -6.02 0.95 -15.36
N MET A 92 -7.00 0.79 -14.49
CA MET A 92 -7.73 1.89 -13.87
C MET A 92 -6.78 2.82 -13.11
N ASP A 93 -7.11 4.10 -13.12
CA ASP A 93 -6.41 5.12 -12.33
C ASP A 93 -6.80 4.99 -10.85
N THR A 94 -5.79 4.84 -9.99
CA THR A 94 -5.95 4.75 -8.53
C THR A 94 -5.30 5.91 -7.78
N SER A 95 -4.92 6.98 -8.49
CA SER A 95 -4.37 8.20 -7.90
C SER A 95 -5.42 8.98 -7.10
N GLN A 96 -4.98 9.69 -6.05
CA GLN A 96 -5.89 10.35 -5.10
C GLN A 96 -6.80 11.41 -5.76
N TYR A 97 -6.30 12.15 -6.75
CA TYR A 97 -7.05 13.23 -7.42
C TYR A 97 -7.21 13.02 -8.94
N GLY A 98 -6.80 11.86 -9.46
CA GLY A 98 -6.91 11.52 -10.88
C GLY A 98 -5.81 12.14 -11.73
N LEU A 99 -5.31 11.36 -12.69
CA LEU A 99 -4.21 11.73 -13.59
C LEU A 99 -4.61 12.79 -14.63
N VAL A 100 -5.90 13.01 -14.85
CA VAL A 100 -6.38 14.12 -15.70
C VAL A 100 -6.10 15.47 -15.02
N ALA A 101 -6.40 15.57 -13.72
CA ALA A 101 -6.17 16.79 -12.94
C ALA A 101 -4.72 16.91 -12.49
N GLN A 102 -4.09 15.79 -12.10
CA GLN A 102 -2.73 15.75 -11.56
C GLN A 102 -1.88 14.72 -12.31
N PRO A 103 -1.44 15.04 -13.54
CA PRO A 103 -0.77 14.11 -14.44
C PRO A 103 0.60 13.66 -13.95
N LEU A 104 1.14 14.18 -12.85
CA LEU A 104 2.40 13.70 -12.26
C LEU A 104 2.20 12.93 -10.96
N GLN A 105 0.98 12.88 -10.42
CA GLN A 105 0.69 12.33 -9.08
C GLN A 105 0.97 10.83 -8.99
N GLY A 106 0.25 9.98 -9.73
CA GLY A 106 0.40 8.52 -9.61
C GLY A 106 0.24 8.03 -8.17
N GLY A 107 1.28 7.40 -7.63
CA GLY A 107 1.31 6.85 -6.26
C GLY A 107 1.51 7.88 -5.14
N PHE A 108 1.74 9.15 -5.47
CA PHE A 108 1.85 10.21 -4.45
C PHE A 108 0.47 10.56 -3.87
N ARG A 109 0.41 10.69 -2.54
CA ARG A 109 -0.79 11.01 -1.78
C ARG A 109 -0.48 12.03 -0.69
N ASN A 110 -1.50 12.74 -0.22
CA ASN A 110 -1.42 13.63 0.95
C ASN A 110 -0.29 14.68 0.88
N MET A 111 -0.02 15.18 -0.32
CA MET A 111 1.14 16.06 -0.55
C MET A 111 0.96 17.43 0.08
N ARG A 112 1.98 17.87 0.81
CA ARG A 112 2.05 19.19 1.45
C ARG A 112 3.45 19.77 1.33
N LEU A 113 3.56 21.08 1.15
CA LEU A 113 4.80 21.83 1.26
C LEU A 113 4.65 22.86 2.37
N ASN A 114 5.49 22.77 3.41
CA ASN A 114 5.37 23.57 4.63
C ASN A 114 3.95 23.49 5.22
N HIS A 115 3.42 22.27 5.32
CA HIS A 115 2.06 21.94 5.80
C HIS A 115 0.90 22.43 4.91
N LEU A 116 1.16 23.15 3.81
CA LEU A 116 0.13 23.58 2.88
C LEU A 116 -0.07 22.52 1.78
N PRO A 117 -1.32 22.11 1.46
CA PRO A 117 -1.60 21.16 0.39
C PRO A 117 -1.05 21.65 -0.96
N ILE A 118 -0.44 20.73 -1.72
CA ILE A 118 0.06 21.01 -3.07
C ILE A 118 -0.44 19.96 -4.06
N MET A 119 -0.50 20.34 -5.34
CA MET A 119 -0.90 19.45 -6.44
C MET A 119 0.28 19.13 -7.36
N MET A 120 0.36 17.89 -7.83
CA MET A 120 1.32 17.48 -8.86
C MET A 120 0.75 17.67 -10.26
N GLY A 121 0.39 18.92 -10.56
CA GLY A 121 -0.07 19.36 -11.88
C GLY A 121 1.05 19.41 -12.92
N ALA A 122 0.71 19.77 -14.16
CA ALA A 122 1.70 19.92 -15.24
C ALA A 122 2.76 21.01 -14.96
N ASN A 123 2.45 21.96 -14.09
CA ASN A 123 3.34 23.04 -13.66
C ASN A 123 4.13 22.72 -12.38
N TRP A 124 3.98 21.52 -11.81
CA TRP A 124 4.69 21.14 -10.58
C TRP A 124 6.19 21.27 -10.78
N GLN A 125 6.84 21.94 -9.83
CA GLN A 125 8.29 22.16 -9.83
C GLN A 125 8.91 21.39 -8.67
N PHE A 126 10.11 20.88 -8.91
CA PHE A 126 10.92 20.24 -7.87
C PHE A 126 11.29 21.28 -6.79
N PRO A 127 10.79 21.19 -5.55
CA PRO A 127 11.08 22.17 -4.52
C PRO A 127 12.54 22.07 -4.07
N ARG A 128 13.20 23.22 -3.88
CA ARG A 128 14.60 23.29 -3.39
C ARG A 128 14.73 23.70 -1.92
N LEU A 129 13.64 24.16 -1.31
CA LEU A 129 13.55 24.64 0.06
C LEU A 129 12.20 24.23 0.66
N GLY A 130 12.13 24.24 2.00
CA GLY A 130 10.94 23.87 2.76
C GLY A 130 10.86 22.38 3.08
N ILE A 131 9.80 22.01 3.80
CA ILE A 131 9.50 20.64 4.21
C ILE A 131 8.41 20.09 3.28
N LEU A 132 8.79 19.12 2.45
CA LEU A 132 7.86 18.41 1.58
C LEU A 132 7.38 17.15 2.31
N GLU A 133 6.07 17.05 2.54
CA GLU A 133 5.43 15.90 3.16
C GLU A 133 4.53 15.19 2.15
N PHE A 134 4.56 13.87 2.14
CA PHE A 134 3.66 13.07 1.31
C PHE A 134 3.64 11.62 1.79
N ASP A 135 2.60 10.90 1.38
CA ASP A 135 2.60 9.44 1.38
C ASP A 135 2.90 8.96 -0.03
N PHE A 136 3.66 7.88 -0.16
CA PHE A 136 3.85 7.18 -1.41
C PHE A 136 3.33 5.76 -1.27
N VAL A 137 2.61 5.28 -2.28
CA VAL A 137 2.15 3.90 -2.37
C VAL A 137 2.63 3.27 -3.66
N MET A 138 3.39 2.19 -3.52
CA MET A 138 3.66 1.27 -4.62
C MET A 138 2.44 0.36 -4.77
N THR A 139 1.82 0.39 -5.94
CA THR A 139 0.52 -0.27 -6.18
C THR A 139 0.66 -1.64 -6.86
N ARG A 140 1.86 -1.96 -7.34
CA ARG A 140 2.20 -3.27 -7.89
C ARG A 140 2.02 -4.36 -6.81
N ARG A 141 1.33 -5.43 -7.21
CA ARG A 141 1.16 -6.66 -6.41
C ARG A 141 2.32 -7.63 -6.61
N PRO A 142 2.53 -8.57 -5.67
CA PRO A 142 3.37 -9.72 -5.93
C PRO A 142 3.01 -10.41 -7.24
N TYR A 143 4.01 -10.98 -7.92
CA TYR A 143 3.79 -11.72 -9.15
C TYR A 143 2.85 -12.90 -8.93
N THR A 144 2.15 -13.31 -9.99
CA THR A 144 1.23 -14.46 -9.93
C THR A 144 1.92 -15.74 -9.44
N ILE A 145 3.20 -15.92 -9.78
CA ILE A 145 4.00 -17.09 -9.40
C ILE A 145 4.65 -16.98 -8.01
N CYS A 146 4.58 -15.82 -7.35
CA CYS A 146 5.20 -15.65 -6.04
C CYS A 146 4.47 -16.45 -4.97
N THR A 147 5.25 -17.11 -4.12
CA THR A 147 4.77 -17.80 -2.93
C THR A 147 5.20 -17.06 -1.68
N ALA A 148 4.33 -17.02 -0.68
CA ALA A 148 4.71 -16.55 0.64
C ALA A 148 5.70 -17.52 1.31
N LEU A 149 6.32 -17.07 2.41
CA LEU A 149 7.04 -17.95 3.33
C LEU A 149 6.18 -19.17 3.68
N ASN A 150 6.77 -20.36 3.61
CA ASN A 150 6.12 -21.54 4.18
C ASN A 150 6.10 -21.42 5.72
N ASP A 151 5.29 -22.24 6.38
CA ASP A 151 5.07 -22.12 7.83
C ASP A 151 6.38 -22.21 8.64
N SER A 152 7.26 -23.17 8.32
CA SER A 152 8.54 -23.32 9.03
C SER A 152 9.45 -22.10 8.84
N ALA A 153 9.54 -21.60 7.61
CA ALA A 153 10.33 -20.44 7.25
C ALA A 153 9.79 -19.17 7.93
N PHE A 154 8.46 -19.03 7.98
CA PHE A 154 7.81 -17.91 8.65
C PHE A 154 7.98 -17.95 10.18
N GLU A 155 7.90 -19.11 10.81
CA GLU A 155 8.16 -19.23 12.25
C GLU A 155 9.59 -18.82 12.59
N GLN A 156 10.56 -19.23 11.76
CA GLN A 156 11.96 -18.82 11.93
C GLN A 156 12.11 -17.30 11.75
N PHE A 157 11.54 -16.74 10.68
CA PHE A 157 11.52 -15.30 10.44
C PHE A 157 10.95 -14.54 11.66
N LEU A 158 9.79 -14.97 12.15
CA LEU A 158 9.09 -14.29 13.24
C LEU A 158 9.85 -14.43 14.57
N LYS A 159 10.50 -15.58 14.80
CA LYS A 159 11.36 -15.82 15.98
C LYS A 159 12.55 -14.86 15.98
N GLU A 160 13.27 -14.75 14.88
CA GLU A 160 14.43 -13.85 14.77
C GLU A 160 14.01 -12.37 14.89
N PHE A 161 12.95 -11.98 14.18
CA PHE A 161 12.39 -10.63 14.27
C PHE A 161 11.99 -10.24 15.71
N LYS A 162 11.45 -11.19 16.47
CA LYS A 162 11.14 -11.02 17.90
C LYS A 162 12.40 -10.85 18.75
N GLN A 163 13.44 -11.63 18.46
CA GLN A 163 14.69 -11.67 19.22
C GLN A 163 15.56 -10.42 19.03
N LEU A 164 15.35 -9.62 17.97
CA LEU A 164 16.00 -8.33 17.79
C LEU A 164 15.89 -7.46 19.05
N GLN A 165 17.05 -7.12 19.64
CA GLN A 165 17.16 -6.27 20.83
C GLN A 165 17.24 -4.79 20.45
N VAL A 166 16.26 -4.32 19.68
CA VAL A 166 16.15 -2.92 19.23
C VAL A 166 14.73 -2.37 19.48
N THR A 167 14.58 -1.05 19.43
CA THR A 167 13.28 -0.38 19.60
C THR A 167 12.28 -0.80 18.52
N SER A 168 10.97 -0.71 18.81
CA SER A 168 9.92 -1.00 17.82
C SER A 168 10.04 -0.16 16.54
N GLU A 169 10.47 1.10 16.67
CA GLU A 169 10.76 1.97 15.53
C GLU A 169 11.87 1.37 14.65
N MET A 170 12.95 0.91 15.26
CA MET A 170 14.07 0.30 14.55
C MET A 170 13.68 -1.05 13.93
N LYS A 171 12.77 -1.82 14.56
CA LYS A 171 12.19 -3.03 13.96
C LYS A 171 11.39 -2.72 12.69
N LEU A 172 10.65 -1.60 12.65
CA LEU A 172 9.95 -1.17 11.43
C LEU A 172 10.92 -0.74 10.32
N VAL A 173 12.00 -0.03 10.68
CA VAL A 173 13.06 0.31 9.72
C VAL A 173 13.66 -0.97 9.14
N GLY A 174 14.04 -1.93 9.99
CA GLY A 174 14.56 -3.23 9.58
C GLY A 174 13.59 -3.99 8.69
N LEU A 175 12.32 -4.08 9.09
CA LEU A 175 11.28 -4.73 8.30
C LEU A 175 11.17 -4.12 6.90
N ARG A 176 11.21 -2.78 6.77
CA ARG A 176 11.19 -2.10 5.47
C ARG A 176 12.42 -2.43 4.64
N SER A 177 13.59 -2.42 5.26
CA SER A 177 14.87 -2.73 4.62
C SER A 177 14.88 -4.12 3.98
N ILE A 178 14.33 -5.13 4.65
CA ILE A 178 14.33 -6.52 4.17
C ILE A 178 13.04 -6.92 3.46
N SER A 179 12.02 -6.06 3.44
CA SER A 179 10.67 -6.39 2.96
C SER A 179 10.63 -6.93 1.53
N THR A 180 11.60 -6.60 0.70
CA THR A 180 11.68 -7.03 -0.70
C THR A 180 12.23 -8.45 -0.89
N LEU A 181 12.85 -9.02 0.15
CA LEU A 181 13.39 -10.37 0.13
C LEU A 181 12.29 -11.42 0.29
N TYR A 182 11.20 -11.07 0.97
CA TYR A 182 10.16 -12.02 1.37
C TYR A 182 8.78 -11.62 0.84
N TYR A 183 7.90 -12.61 0.72
CA TYR A 183 6.48 -12.44 0.48
C TYR A 183 5.70 -13.08 1.63
N PHE A 184 4.53 -12.52 1.92
CA PHE A 184 3.74 -12.90 3.09
C PHE A 184 2.30 -13.18 2.70
N THR A 185 1.62 -14.03 3.46
CA THR A 185 0.16 -14.07 3.45
C THR A 185 -0.40 -12.96 4.35
N CYS A 186 -1.71 -12.70 4.24
CA CYS A 186 -2.44 -11.83 5.14
C CYS A 186 -2.33 -12.33 6.58
N SER A 187 -2.47 -13.63 6.82
CA SER A 187 -2.32 -14.22 8.16
C SER A 187 -0.91 -14.02 8.73
N GLN A 188 0.13 -14.20 7.92
CA GLN A 188 1.51 -13.92 8.33
C GLN A 188 1.72 -12.43 8.65
N THR A 189 1.16 -11.54 7.82
CA THR A 189 1.19 -10.10 8.04
C THR A 189 0.52 -9.73 9.35
N GLN A 190 -0.64 -10.32 9.68
CA GLN A 190 -1.33 -10.12 10.97
C GLN A 190 -0.42 -10.48 12.14
N ARG A 191 0.26 -11.63 12.09
CA ARG A 191 1.17 -12.07 13.15
C ARG A 191 2.39 -11.14 13.33
N ILE A 192 2.88 -10.53 12.24
CA ILE A 192 3.91 -9.48 12.32
C ILE A 192 3.32 -8.20 12.94
N MET A 193 2.11 -7.79 12.55
CA MET A 193 1.43 -6.62 13.11
C MET A 193 1.18 -6.75 14.63
N GLU A 194 0.81 -7.94 15.09
CA GLU A 194 0.55 -8.26 16.50
C GLU A 194 1.80 -8.18 17.38
N HIS A 195 2.99 -8.29 16.79
CA HIS A 195 4.25 -8.09 17.51
C HIS A 195 4.42 -6.64 18.01
N PHE A 196 3.81 -5.68 17.32
CA PHE A 196 3.81 -4.28 17.74
C PHE A 196 2.70 -4.02 18.75
N GLY A 197 3.04 -3.33 19.85
CA GLY A 197 2.11 -3.04 20.94
C GLY A 197 0.84 -2.32 20.48
N THR A 198 -0.26 -2.52 21.20
CA THR A 198 -1.60 -1.97 20.85
C THR A 198 -1.67 -0.45 20.87
N PHE A 199 -0.74 0.20 21.57
CA PHE A 199 -0.69 1.65 21.73
C PHE A 199 0.62 2.27 21.24
N GLU A 200 1.52 1.45 20.67
CA GLU A 200 2.79 1.95 20.14
C GLU A 200 2.53 2.74 18.85
N ARG A 201 2.94 4.00 18.87
CA ARG A 201 2.71 4.96 17.79
C ARG A 201 4.02 5.50 17.26
N ASP A 202 4.04 5.71 15.96
CA ASP A 202 5.04 6.54 15.32
C ASP A 202 4.86 7.98 15.82
N PRO A 203 5.89 8.59 16.44
CA PRO A 203 5.80 9.94 16.99
C PRO A 203 5.64 11.02 15.91
N ALA A 204 6.08 10.76 14.67
CA ALA A 204 5.97 11.70 13.56
C ALA A 204 4.60 11.65 12.89
N THR A 205 4.00 10.47 12.75
CA THR A 205 2.71 10.31 12.05
C THR A 205 1.51 10.16 12.98
N GLY A 206 1.73 9.76 14.23
CA GLY A 206 0.69 9.36 15.17
C GLY A 206 0.01 8.03 14.83
N CYS A 207 0.40 7.37 13.73
CA CYS A 207 -0.12 6.07 13.33
C CYS A 207 0.40 4.98 14.27
N LEU A 208 -0.42 3.96 14.54
CA LEU A 208 0.09 2.80 15.28
C LEU A 208 1.14 2.06 14.44
N PHE A 209 2.17 1.52 15.09
CA PHE A 209 3.23 0.75 14.43
C PHE A 209 2.71 -0.49 13.70
N ARG A 210 1.64 -1.12 14.19
CA ARG A 210 0.93 -2.19 13.46
C ARG A 210 0.36 -1.71 12.11
N GLY A 211 -0.08 -0.46 12.02
CA GLY A 211 -0.53 0.15 10.77
C GLY A 211 0.65 0.42 9.83
N GLU A 212 1.78 0.91 10.36
CA GLU A 212 3.02 1.09 9.58
C GLU A 212 3.55 -0.24 9.03
N ALA A 213 3.53 -1.30 9.84
CA ALA A 213 3.92 -2.65 9.41
C ALA A 213 3.06 -3.14 8.24
N PHE A 214 1.74 -2.93 8.30
CA PHE A 214 0.85 -3.25 7.19
C PHE A 214 1.19 -2.45 5.92
N ILE A 215 1.47 -1.16 6.04
CA ILE A 215 1.84 -0.29 4.90
C ILE A 215 3.13 -0.77 4.25
N VAL A 216 4.14 -1.14 5.06
CA VAL A 216 5.41 -1.69 4.56
C VAL A 216 5.18 -3.00 3.80
N LEU A 217 4.33 -3.88 4.32
CA LEU A 217 4.09 -5.21 3.77
C LEU A 217 3.03 -5.24 2.65
N PHE A 218 2.30 -4.15 2.41
CA PHE A 218 1.17 -4.11 1.48
C PHE A 218 1.47 -4.62 0.06
N SER A 219 2.64 -4.26 -0.49
CA SER A 219 3.09 -4.69 -1.83
C SER A 219 3.69 -6.11 -1.83
N ARG A 220 3.75 -6.76 -0.66
CA ARG A 220 4.38 -8.07 -0.41
C ARG A 220 3.37 -9.16 -0.04
N ILE A 221 2.08 -8.83 0.00
CA ILE A 221 0.99 -9.76 0.35
C ILE A 221 0.50 -10.51 -0.90
N VAL A 222 0.56 -11.85 -0.87
CA VAL A 222 0.24 -12.71 -2.04
C VAL A 222 -1.22 -13.12 -2.15
N ASP A 223 -1.96 -13.06 -1.06
CA ASP A 223 -3.39 -13.41 -0.93
C ASP A 223 -4.23 -12.15 -0.73
N GLU A 224 -4.10 -11.19 -1.65
CA GLU A 224 -4.65 -9.83 -1.51
C GLU A 224 -6.18 -9.77 -1.35
N TRP A 225 -6.90 -10.87 -1.64
CA TRP A 225 -8.33 -10.98 -1.38
C TRP A 225 -8.70 -11.00 0.11
N ASN A 226 -7.74 -11.29 0.99
CA ASN A 226 -7.89 -11.31 2.45
C ASN A 226 -7.51 -9.97 3.12
N LEU A 227 -7.14 -8.93 2.36
CA LEU A 227 -6.66 -7.66 2.93
C LEU A 227 -7.68 -7.01 3.88
N SER A 228 -8.98 -7.13 3.59
CA SER A 228 -10.04 -6.56 4.44
C SER A 228 -10.09 -7.19 5.82
N GLU A 229 -9.82 -8.49 5.92
CA GLU A 229 -9.78 -9.21 7.20
C GLU A 229 -8.59 -8.75 8.03
N THR A 230 -7.40 -8.62 7.42
CA THR A 230 -6.22 -8.05 8.08
C THR A 230 -6.45 -6.61 8.56
N LEU A 231 -7.07 -5.77 7.73
CA LEU A 231 -7.41 -4.40 8.09
C LEU A 231 -8.46 -4.32 9.21
N SER A 232 -9.29 -5.35 9.40
CA SER A 232 -10.31 -5.38 10.47
C SER A 232 -9.72 -5.55 11.87
N LEU A 233 -8.46 -5.98 11.99
CA LEU A 233 -7.74 -6.05 13.26
C LEU A 233 -7.29 -4.68 13.77
N LEU A 234 -7.30 -3.66 12.90
CA LEU A 234 -6.97 -2.30 13.27
C LEU A 234 -8.20 -1.60 13.84
N ASP A 235 -7.98 -0.76 14.86
CA ASP A 235 -9.03 0.17 15.29
C ASP A 235 -9.43 1.11 14.14
N LEU A 236 -10.64 1.68 14.23
CA LEU A 236 -11.19 2.50 13.15
C LEU A 236 -10.28 3.68 12.76
N THR A 237 -9.62 4.32 13.72
CA THR A 237 -8.72 5.45 13.49
C THR A 237 -7.50 5.01 12.69
N THR A 238 -6.86 3.91 13.11
CA THR A 238 -5.69 3.35 12.45
C THR A 238 -6.04 2.79 11.07
N LYS A 239 -7.17 2.08 10.92
CA LYS A 239 -7.67 1.62 9.62
C LYS A 239 -7.88 2.82 8.67
N THR A 240 -8.47 3.91 9.15
CA THR A 240 -8.69 5.12 8.36
C THR A 240 -7.38 5.75 7.92
N GLN A 241 -6.39 5.86 8.81
CA GLN A 241 -5.05 6.36 8.46
C GLN A 241 -4.35 5.48 7.42
N VAL A 242 -4.41 4.16 7.56
CA VAL A 242 -3.84 3.23 6.57
C VAL A 242 -4.51 3.37 5.21
N LEU A 243 -5.85 3.43 5.17
CA LEU A 243 -6.61 3.59 3.94
C LEU A 243 -6.38 4.95 3.26
N ASP A 244 -6.19 6.02 4.01
CA ASP A 244 -5.87 7.34 3.46
C ASP A 244 -4.49 7.34 2.78
N ARG A 245 -3.50 6.68 3.41
CA ARG A 245 -2.11 6.61 2.96
C ARG A 245 -1.86 5.62 1.83
N LEU A 246 -2.55 4.48 1.82
CA LEU A 246 -2.47 3.50 0.71
C LEU A 246 -3.46 3.81 -0.41
N GLY A 247 -4.58 4.45 -0.09
CA GLY A 247 -5.72 4.65 -0.97
C GLY A 247 -6.74 3.52 -0.85
N VAL A 248 -7.99 3.91 -0.58
CA VAL A 248 -9.12 2.99 -0.39
C VAL A 248 -9.26 2.04 -1.57
N LEU A 249 -9.09 2.56 -2.78
CA LEU A 249 -9.20 1.77 -4.01
C LEU A 249 -8.04 0.76 -4.18
N ASN A 250 -6.84 1.10 -3.71
CA ASN A 250 -5.73 0.17 -3.67
C ASN A 250 -5.94 -0.92 -2.60
N CYS A 251 -6.69 -0.69 -1.54
CA CYS A 251 -6.97 -1.71 -0.52
C CYS A 251 -8.19 -2.60 -0.84
N PHE A 252 -8.86 -2.37 -1.98
CA PHE A 252 -10.05 -3.12 -2.36
C PHE A 252 -9.73 -4.31 -3.25
N HIS A 253 -10.44 -5.41 -2.99
CA HIS A 253 -10.41 -6.57 -3.84
C HIS A 253 -11.81 -6.89 -4.41
N PRO A 254 -11.97 -7.09 -5.74
CA PRO A 254 -13.29 -7.38 -6.30
C PRO A 254 -13.90 -8.73 -5.90
N LEU A 255 -13.20 -9.60 -5.15
CA LEU A 255 -13.78 -10.81 -4.52
C LEU A 255 -14.22 -10.59 -3.07
N GLN A 256 -14.07 -9.37 -2.54
CA GLN A 256 -14.47 -9.06 -1.17
C GLN A 256 -15.94 -9.39 -0.93
N GLN A 257 -16.19 -10.06 0.19
CA GLN A 257 -17.49 -10.63 0.54
C GLN A 257 -18.35 -9.66 1.33
N ILE A 258 -17.75 -8.99 2.31
CA ILE A 258 -18.45 -8.03 3.17
C ILE A 258 -17.50 -6.92 3.56
N GLU A 259 -18.01 -5.69 3.56
CA GLU A 259 -17.27 -4.52 4.07
C GLU A 259 -18.22 -3.39 4.40
N SER A 260 -17.79 -2.55 5.34
CA SER A 260 -18.41 -1.25 5.58
C SER A 260 -17.42 -0.15 5.26
N TYR A 261 -17.73 0.63 4.23
CA TYR A 261 -16.98 1.81 3.84
C TYR A 261 -17.57 3.01 4.58
N ARG A 262 -16.75 3.65 5.41
CA ARG A 262 -17.15 4.82 6.18
C ARG A 262 -16.36 6.02 5.71
N GLN A 263 -17.03 7.17 5.68
CA GLN A 263 -16.40 8.47 5.47
C GLN A 263 -15.63 8.62 4.14
N LEU A 264 -16.14 8.02 3.06
CA LEU A 264 -15.59 8.20 1.72
C LEU A 264 -15.77 9.67 1.28
N GLN A 265 -14.67 10.37 1.08
CA GLN A 265 -14.60 11.76 0.66
C GLN A 265 -14.80 11.86 -0.85
N LEU A 266 -15.90 12.48 -1.28
CA LEU A 266 -16.23 12.64 -2.69
C LEU A 266 -15.32 13.63 -3.42
N SER A 267 -14.59 14.48 -2.67
CA SER A 267 -13.55 15.34 -3.23
C SER A 267 -12.33 14.54 -3.75
N ALA A 268 -12.09 13.32 -3.24
CA ALA A 268 -11.03 12.45 -3.69
C ALA A 268 -11.49 11.55 -4.84
N PHE A 269 -10.71 11.53 -5.94
CA PHE A 269 -11.04 10.81 -7.15
C PHE A 269 -11.09 9.29 -6.92
N ASP A 270 -10.07 8.70 -6.27
CA ASP A 270 -10.02 7.26 -6.03
C ASP A 270 -11.19 6.76 -5.16
N GLN A 271 -11.66 7.59 -4.23
CA GLN A 271 -12.82 7.29 -3.40
C GLN A 271 -14.13 7.41 -4.18
N ARG A 272 -14.26 8.33 -5.15
CA ARG A 272 -15.38 8.33 -6.10
C ARG A 272 -15.36 7.08 -6.99
N GLN A 273 -14.19 6.69 -7.51
CA GLN A 273 -14.05 5.47 -8.31
C GLN A 273 -14.43 4.21 -7.52
N MET A 274 -14.08 4.15 -6.23
CA MET A 274 -14.56 3.09 -5.33
C MET A 274 -16.09 3.01 -5.35
N ILE A 275 -16.79 4.14 -5.18
CA ILE A 275 -18.25 4.17 -5.14
C ILE A 275 -18.85 3.70 -6.48
N LEU A 276 -18.29 4.14 -7.61
CA LEU A 276 -18.73 3.68 -8.94
C LEU A 276 -18.56 2.17 -9.10
N ILE A 277 -17.47 1.58 -8.57
CA ILE A 277 -17.28 0.13 -8.55
C ILE A 277 -18.35 -0.56 -7.70
N LEU A 278 -18.63 -0.04 -6.51
CA LEU A 278 -19.66 -0.58 -5.61
C LEU A 278 -21.04 -0.55 -6.28
N VAL A 279 -21.42 0.58 -6.87
CA VAL A 279 -22.68 0.74 -7.62
C VAL A 279 -22.74 -0.22 -8.80
N LYS A 280 -21.64 -0.39 -9.55
CA LYS A 280 -21.56 -1.34 -10.68
C LYS A 280 -21.72 -2.79 -10.23
N LEU A 281 -21.12 -3.18 -9.10
CA LEU A 281 -21.30 -4.51 -8.51
C LEU A 281 -22.75 -4.73 -8.07
N ALA A 282 -23.40 -3.71 -7.52
CA ALA A 282 -24.80 -3.77 -7.11
C ALA A 282 -25.76 -3.87 -8.30
N ALA A 283 -25.61 -2.98 -9.28
CA ALA A 283 -26.43 -2.94 -10.49
C ALA A 283 -26.31 -4.22 -11.35
N SER A 284 -25.19 -4.93 -11.24
CA SER A 284 -24.97 -6.22 -11.92
C SER A 284 -25.44 -7.44 -11.11
N GLY A 285 -26.09 -7.25 -9.96
CA GLY A 285 -26.56 -8.32 -9.09
C GLY A 285 -25.41 -9.17 -8.52
N LYS A 286 -24.23 -8.57 -8.32
CA LYS A 286 -23.06 -9.25 -7.71
C LYS A 286 -22.86 -8.87 -6.25
N ALA A 287 -23.46 -7.77 -5.81
CA ALA A 287 -23.45 -7.32 -4.44
C ALA A 287 -24.77 -6.61 -4.10
N GLU A 288 -25.02 -6.44 -2.82
CA GLU A 288 -26.04 -5.57 -2.27
C GLU A 288 -25.35 -4.41 -1.57
N LEU A 289 -25.88 -3.20 -1.77
CA LEU A 289 -25.48 -2.01 -1.03
C LEU A 289 -26.56 -1.65 -0.03
N THR A 290 -26.16 -1.52 1.22
CA THR A 290 -27.03 -1.16 2.35
C THR A 290 -26.41 -0.02 3.15
N ASN A 291 -27.20 0.58 4.05
CA ASN A 291 -26.74 1.67 4.92
C ASN A 291 -26.09 2.83 4.16
N ALA A 292 -26.57 3.13 2.95
CA ALA A 292 -26.05 4.22 2.13
C ALA A 292 -26.42 5.57 2.75
N GLN A 293 -25.42 6.38 3.07
CA GLN A 293 -25.59 7.71 3.65
C GLN A 293 -24.71 8.72 2.94
N LEU A 294 -25.24 9.92 2.66
CA LEU A 294 -24.50 11.06 2.12
C LEU A 294 -24.63 12.21 3.11
N ASN A 295 -23.51 12.70 3.61
CA ASN A 295 -23.44 13.74 4.63
C ASN A 295 -24.24 13.41 5.91
N GLY A 296 -24.43 12.11 6.19
CA GLY A 296 -25.20 11.60 7.32
C GLY A 296 -26.66 11.27 6.99
N ASP A 297 -27.18 11.77 5.86
CA ASP A 297 -28.56 11.51 5.43
C ASP A 297 -28.67 10.19 4.69
N VAL A 298 -29.67 9.37 5.03
CA VAL A 298 -29.93 8.09 4.36
C VAL A 298 -30.32 8.32 2.91
N ILE A 299 -29.71 7.55 2.01
CA ILE A 299 -29.96 7.63 0.57
C ILE A 299 -30.70 6.40 0.10
N GLU A 300 -31.83 6.63 -0.58
CA GLU A 300 -32.62 5.58 -1.21
C GLU A 300 -31.91 4.92 -2.40
N SER A 301 -32.30 3.68 -2.69
CA SER A 301 -31.62 2.90 -3.72
C SER A 301 -31.64 3.51 -5.12
N ASP A 302 -32.71 4.22 -5.45
CA ASP A 302 -32.90 4.82 -6.77
C ASP A 302 -31.93 5.98 -7.03
N VAL A 303 -31.49 6.67 -5.96
CA VAL A 303 -30.54 7.78 -6.06
C VAL A 303 -29.15 7.24 -6.42
N TRP A 304 -28.63 6.28 -5.65
CA TRP A 304 -27.27 5.78 -5.91
C TRP A 304 -27.19 4.89 -7.15
N LYS A 305 -28.29 4.26 -7.57
CA LYS A 305 -28.34 3.53 -8.85
C LYS A 305 -28.16 4.45 -10.06
N ALA A 306 -28.44 5.75 -9.92
CA ALA A 306 -28.23 6.72 -11.00
C ALA A 306 -26.74 7.09 -11.21
N TRP A 307 -25.87 6.78 -10.25
CA TRP A 307 -24.43 7.09 -10.28
C TRP A 307 -23.64 6.10 -11.15
N ILE A 308 -23.93 6.09 -12.44
CA ILE A 308 -23.32 5.17 -13.41
C ILE A 308 -21.98 5.66 -13.98
N SER A 309 -21.61 6.92 -13.68
CA SER A 309 -20.40 7.58 -14.18
C SER A 309 -19.96 8.72 -13.23
N ASP A 310 -18.70 9.14 -13.31
CA ASP A 310 -18.12 10.15 -12.39
C ASP A 310 -18.86 11.50 -12.45
N ASP A 311 -19.36 11.89 -13.62
CA ASP A 311 -20.15 13.11 -13.84
C ASP A 311 -21.54 13.07 -13.19
N LYS A 312 -22.06 11.87 -12.90
CA LYS A 312 -23.35 11.66 -12.24
C LYS A 312 -23.22 11.45 -10.73
N LEU A 313 -22.02 11.21 -10.23
CA LEU A 313 -21.73 11.13 -8.81
C LEU A 313 -21.57 12.56 -8.24
N PRO A 314 -22.06 12.86 -7.03
CA PRO A 314 -21.74 14.13 -6.39
C PRO A 314 -20.23 14.33 -6.26
N ALA A 315 -19.73 15.52 -6.61
CA ALA A 315 -18.30 15.83 -6.57
C ALA A 315 -17.77 16.20 -5.17
N GLN A 316 -18.67 16.40 -4.20
CA GLN A 316 -18.37 16.84 -2.84
C GLN A 316 -19.30 16.17 -1.84
N GLY A 317 -18.86 16.06 -0.60
CA GLY A 317 -19.59 15.41 0.49
C GLY A 317 -18.89 14.13 0.96
N VAL A 318 -19.52 13.50 1.95
CA VAL A 318 -19.00 12.32 2.63
C VAL A 318 -20.01 11.19 2.51
N LEU A 319 -19.60 10.08 1.89
CA LEU A 319 -20.45 8.91 1.70
C LEU A 319 -20.05 7.77 2.63
N SER A 320 -21.04 7.07 3.18
CA SER A 320 -20.85 5.79 3.87
C SER A 320 -21.81 4.75 3.31
N CYS A 321 -21.37 3.50 3.20
CA CYS A 321 -22.22 2.38 2.77
C CYS A 321 -21.63 1.03 3.21
N SER A 322 -22.45 0.00 3.23
CA SER A 322 -22.03 -1.38 3.44
C SER A 322 -22.26 -2.18 2.16
N MET A 323 -21.29 -2.99 1.79
CA MET A 323 -21.39 -3.93 0.67
C MET A 323 -21.45 -5.36 1.20
N ARG A 324 -22.35 -6.17 0.65
CA ARG A 324 -22.37 -7.62 0.82
C ARG A 324 -22.43 -8.31 -0.53
N ALA A 325 -21.58 -9.29 -0.78
CA ALA A 325 -21.65 -10.12 -1.97
C ALA A 325 -22.88 -11.05 -1.92
N ILE A 326 -23.58 -11.21 -3.04
CA ILE A 326 -24.76 -12.09 -3.13
C ILE A 326 -24.34 -13.57 -3.17
N HIS A 327 -23.20 -13.87 -3.80
CA HIS A 327 -22.63 -15.21 -3.83
C HIS A 327 -21.19 -15.17 -3.34
N GLY A 328 -20.89 -16.05 -2.36
CA GLY A 328 -19.54 -16.32 -1.91
C GLY A 328 -18.68 -16.82 -3.07
N MET A 329 -17.54 -16.19 -3.29
CA MET A 329 -16.56 -16.55 -4.32
C MET A 329 -15.21 -16.62 -3.63
N GLN A 330 -14.58 -17.80 -3.71
CA GLN A 330 -13.32 -18.09 -3.02
C GLN A 330 -12.12 -17.88 -3.95
N SER A 331 -12.32 -17.95 -5.28
CA SER A 331 -11.23 -17.74 -6.23
C SER A 331 -11.68 -17.12 -7.55
N GLU A 332 -10.75 -16.48 -8.25
CA GLU A 332 -10.98 -15.93 -9.59
C GLU A 332 -11.33 -17.03 -10.61
N ALA A 333 -10.80 -18.24 -10.44
CA ALA A 333 -11.05 -19.38 -11.32
C ALA A 333 -12.54 -19.77 -11.40
N GLN A 334 -13.32 -19.47 -10.35
CA GLN A 334 -14.76 -19.69 -10.30
C GLN A 334 -15.56 -18.68 -11.15
N LEU A 335 -14.93 -17.59 -11.60
CA LEU A 335 -15.62 -16.52 -12.32
C LEU A 335 -15.62 -16.76 -13.84
N PRO A 336 -16.79 -16.68 -14.50
CA PRO A 336 -16.86 -16.73 -15.95
C PRO A 336 -16.15 -15.52 -16.57
N ALA A 337 -15.66 -15.66 -17.81
CA ALA A 337 -14.97 -14.57 -18.53
C ALA A 337 -15.81 -13.29 -18.66
N THR A 338 -17.14 -13.41 -18.68
CA THR A 338 -18.07 -12.28 -18.76
C THR A 338 -18.32 -11.59 -17.41
N SER A 339 -17.80 -12.15 -16.30
CA SER A 339 -18.03 -11.63 -14.95
C SER A 339 -17.52 -10.20 -14.78
N VAL A 340 -18.37 -9.34 -14.21
CA VAL A 340 -17.99 -7.98 -13.82
C VAL A 340 -16.85 -8.00 -12.80
N ARG A 341 -16.85 -8.95 -11.85
CA ARG A 341 -15.76 -9.09 -10.86
C ARG A 341 -14.44 -9.44 -11.55
N LYS A 342 -14.46 -10.34 -12.54
CA LYS A 342 -13.25 -10.73 -13.28
C LYS A 342 -12.67 -9.57 -14.09
N LYS A 343 -13.52 -8.82 -14.79
CA LYS A 343 -13.11 -7.60 -15.49
C LYS A 343 -12.53 -6.54 -14.54
N LEU A 344 -13.09 -6.40 -13.33
CA LEU A 344 -12.56 -5.50 -12.31
C LEU A 344 -11.20 -5.97 -11.80
N ILE A 345 -11.00 -7.26 -11.54
CA ILE A 345 -9.69 -7.81 -11.14
C ILE A 345 -8.62 -7.45 -12.17
N GLN A 346 -8.90 -7.72 -13.45
CA GLN A 346 -7.98 -7.49 -14.56
C GLN A 346 -7.68 -6.00 -14.83
N SER A 347 -8.61 -5.10 -14.52
CA SER A 347 -8.45 -3.66 -14.76
C SER A 347 -7.98 -2.88 -13.54
N LEU A 348 -8.23 -3.36 -12.32
CA LEU A 348 -7.87 -2.66 -11.08
C LEU A 348 -6.51 -3.10 -10.55
N LEU A 349 -6.29 -4.41 -10.44
CA LEU A 349 -5.12 -4.96 -9.77
C LEU A 349 -3.90 -4.88 -10.68
N PHE A 350 -2.85 -4.23 -10.19
CA PHE A 350 -1.58 -4.17 -10.91
C PHE A 350 -0.73 -5.40 -10.56
N LYS A 351 -1.11 -6.54 -11.14
CA LYS A 351 -0.42 -7.83 -10.95
C LYS A 351 0.25 -8.25 -12.25
N LEU A 352 1.56 -8.49 -12.18
CA LEU A 352 2.35 -8.99 -13.30
C LEU A 352 2.46 -10.52 -13.20
N GLU A 353 2.63 -11.20 -14.33
CA GLU A 353 2.78 -12.66 -14.34
C GLU A 353 4.11 -13.12 -13.73
N ASP A 354 5.20 -12.41 -14.06
CA ASP A 354 6.57 -12.76 -13.70
C ASP A 354 7.43 -11.49 -13.50
N LYS A 355 8.43 -11.57 -12.61
CA LYS A 355 9.48 -10.58 -12.34
C LYS A 355 10.24 -10.18 -13.60
N ALA A 356 10.37 -11.05 -14.59
CA ALA A 356 10.99 -10.71 -15.88
C ALA A 356 10.29 -9.55 -16.62
N HIS A 357 9.01 -9.27 -16.30
CA HIS A 357 8.26 -8.15 -16.86
C HIS A 357 8.51 -6.82 -16.12
N GLU A 358 9.26 -6.86 -15.00
CA GLU A 358 9.70 -5.68 -14.28
C GLU A 358 10.93 -5.08 -14.97
N GLN A 359 10.82 -3.83 -15.42
CA GLN A 359 12.00 -3.11 -15.89
C GLN A 359 12.87 -2.74 -14.67
N PRO A 360 14.16 -3.10 -14.63
CA PRO A 360 15.02 -2.76 -13.50
C PRO A 360 15.09 -1.23 -13.33
N LEU A 361 14.93 -0.80 -12.08
CA LEU A 361 15.17 0.59 -11.69
C LEU A 361 16.69 0.82 -11.73
N LEU A 362 17.17 1.55 -12.74
CA LEU A 362 18.59 1.88 -12.92
C LEU A 362 19.14 2.78 -11.78
#